data_AF-R0KM50-F1
#
_entry.id   AF-R0KM50-F1
#
_cell.length_a   1.000
_cell.length_b   1.000
_cell.length_c   1.000
_cell.angle_alpha   90.00
_cell.angle_beta   90.00
_cell.angle_gamma   90.00
#
_symmetry.space_group_name_H-M   'P 1'
#
loop_
_entity.id
_entity.type
_entity.pdbx_description
1 polymer ?
#
loop_
_entity_poly.entity_id
_entity_poly.type
_entity_poly.pdbx_seq_one_letter_code
_entity_poly.pdbx_strand_id
1 'polypeptide(L)'
;MSAPTTITVVEPAPPRFHIFPNEVLYKIFAYALLDPKGPVNAKWFYFMVKVGMFSKLLRASRQFAELAKLVFYEVNEFDFSYKFPDHWTCYKVPRGPPLPPSWTFGLLRRIKLQIHLADSWLQPIVRTRGICHRTPPRTVHFFQSAIELLNFCPGARILQFLTYDMTALKVLDLHIVENFRNEDIQASLDVYRSACFAVRVAELKLVITNIERHPDEPESVEAKAWYPELRRAIGL
;
A
#
# COMPACT_ATOMS: atom_id res chain seq x y z
N MET A 1 -45.28 -18.14 -61.24
CA MET A 1 -45.47 -18.59 -59.85
C MET A 1 -44.11 -18.56 -59.18
N SER A 2 -43.88 -17.59 -58.30
CA SER A 2 -42.63 -17.39 -57.57
C SER A 2 -42.63 -18.28 -56.32
N ALA A 3 -41.54 -19.02 -56.09
CA ALA A 3 -41.40 -19.86 -54.90
C ALA A 3 -41.34 -19.00 -53.63
N PRO A 4 -41.93 -19.46 -52.50
CA PRO A 4 -41.88 -18.71 -51.26
C PRO A 4 -40.45 -18.72 -50.70
N THR A 5 -39.88 -17.54 -50.49
CA THR A 5 -38.60 -17.38 -49.78
C THR A 5 -38.78 -17.76 -48.32
N THR A 6 -38.22 -18.88 -47.90
CA THR A 6 -38.18 -19.29 -46.50
C THR A 6 -37.18 -18.41 -45.74
N ILE A 7 -37.69 -17.48 -44.93
CA ILE A 7 -36.86 -16.73 -43.98
C ILE A 7 -36.60 -17.67 -42.80
N THR A 8 -35.39 -18.21 -42.72
CA THR A 8 -34.93 -18.96 -41.55
C THR A 8 -34.53 -17.98 -40.46
N VAL A 9 -35.39 -17.83 -39.46
CA VAL A 9 -35.05 -17.15 -38.22
C VAL A 9 -34.08 -18.07 -37.46
N VAL A 10 -32.78 -17.78 -37.58
CA VAL A 10 -31.76 -18.46 -36.77
C VAL A 10 -31.88 -17.91 -35.36
N GLU A 11 -32.38 -18.73 -34.42
CA GLU A 11 -32.33 -18.37 -33.01
C GLU A 11 -30.86 -18.13 -32.62
N PRO A 12 -30.55 -16.98 -31.98
CA PRO A 12 -29.19 -16.73 -31.54
C PRO A 12 -28.79 -17.81 -30.53
N ALA A 13 -27.74 -18.56 -30.86
CA ALA A 13 -27.21 -19.56 -29.97
C ALA A 13 -26.95 -18.92 -28.58
N PRO A 14 -27.33 -19.60 -27.48
CA PRO A 14 -27.12 -19.05 -26.15
C PRO A 14 -25.63 -18.76 -25.93
N PRO A 15 -25.28 -17.69 -25.20
CA PRO A 15 -23.89 -17.30 -25.00
C PRO A 15 -23.05 -18.46 -24.46
N ARG A 16 -22.09 -18.92 -25.27
CA ARG A 16 -21.21 -20.08 -24.99
C ARG A 16 -20.02 -19.76 -24.08
N PHE A 17 -20.12 -18.73 -23.24
CA PHE A 17 -18.99 -18.32 -22.37
C PHE A 17 -18.68 -19.34 -21.26
N HIS A 18 -19.56 -20.31 -21.02
CA HIS A 18 -19.37 -21.40 -20.05
C HIS A 18 -18.48 -22.56 -20.55
N ILE A 19 -17.91 -22.47 -21.76
CA ILE A 19 -17.21 -23.59 -22.40
C ILE A 19 -15.70 -23.64 -22.09
N PHE A 20 -15.08 -22.52 -21.68
CA PHE A 20 -13.64 -22.51 -21.45
C PHE A 20 -13.27 -22.98 -20.05
N PRO A 21 -12.33 -23.94 -19.91
CA PRO A 21 -11.74 -24.29 -18.63
C PRO A 21 -11.15 -23.05 -17.93
N ASN A 22 -11.21 -23.03 -16.60
CA ASN A 22 -10.73 -21.89 -15.81
C ASN A 22 -9.26 -21.57 -16.09
N GLU A 23 -8.45 -22.57 -16.41
CA GLU A 23 -7.02 -22.44 -16.74
C GLU A 23 -6.80 -21.65 -18.03
N VAL A 24 -7.70 -21.80 -19.01
CA VAL A 24 -7.65 -21.05 -20.27
C VAL A 24 -8.08 -19.60 -20.01
N LEU A 25 -9.16 -19.42 -19.25
CA LEU A 25 -9.63 -18.08 -18.86
C LEU A 25 -8.58 -17.34 -18.03
N TYR A 26 -7.88 -18.04 -17.14
CA TYR A 26 -6.79 -17.50 -16.34
C TYR A 26 -5.70 -16.88 -17.23
N LYS A 27 -5.23 -17.63 -18.24
CA LYS A 27 -4.21 -17.15 -19.18
C LYS A 27 -4.71 -15.95 -19.99
N ILE A 28 -5.95 -16.00 -20.49
CA ILE A 28 -6.55 -14.88 -21.25
C ILE A 28 -6.62 -13.63 -20.36
N PHE A 29 -7.09 -13.78 -19.12
CA PHE A 29 -7.21 -12.66 -18.19
C PHE A 29 -5.83 -12.10 -17.83
N ALA A 30 -4.82 -12.95 -17.67
CA ALA A 30 -3.46 -12.50 -17.37
C ALA A 30 -2.95 -11.56 -18.46
N TYR A 31 -3.11 -11.94 -19.73
CA TYR A 31 -2.77 -11.07 -20.86
C TYR A 31 -3.61 -9.79 -20.93
N ALA A 32 -4.89 -9.87 -20.60
CA ALA A 32 -5.82 -8.74 -20.70
C ALA A 32 -5.74 -7.75 -19.52
N LEU A 33 -5.21 -8.19 -18.38
CA LEU A 33 -5.19 -7.45 -17.11
C LEU A 33 -3.79 -7.03 -16.67
N LEU A 34 -2.74 -7.58 -17.27
CA LEU A 34 -1.38 -7.09 -17.07
C LEU A 34 -1.29 -5.64 -17.53
N ASP A 35 -0.89 -4.74 -16.63
CA ASP A 35 -0.66 -3.35 -16.99
C ASP A 35 0.72 -3.19 -17.65
N PRO A 36 0.78 -2.83 -18.95
CA PRO A 36 2.06 -2.62 -19.63
C PRO A 36 2.77 -1.35 -19.16
N LYS A 37 2.11 -0.47 -18.39
CA LYS A 37 2.65 0.84 -17.99
C LYS A 37 3.47 0.79 -16.70
N GLY A 38 3.60 -0.37 -16.08
CA GLY A 38 4.40 -0.57 -14.86
C GLY A 38 3.53 -0.78 -13.61
N PRO A 39 4.10 -0.56 -12.41
CA PRO A 39 3.42 -0.87 -11.16
C PRO A 39 2.12 -0.09 -10.94
N VAL A 40 1.12 -0.80 -10.41
CA VAL A 40 -0.20 -0.26 -10.10
C VAL A 40 -0.15 0.50 -8.78
N ASN A 41 -0.20 1.82 -8.85
CA ASN A 41 -0.38 2.67 -7.67
C ASN A 41 -1.87 2.85 -7.31
N ALA A 42 -2.15 3.43 -6.14
CA ALA A 42 -3.52 3.61 -5.65
C ALA A 42 -4.41 4.41 -6.62
N LYS A 43 -3.90 5.52 -7.17
CA LYS A 43 -4.67 6.35 -8.10
C LYS A 43 -5.05 5.55 -9.34
N TRP A 44 -4.09 4.80 -9.86
CA TRP A 44 -4.28 3.96 -11.03
C TRP A 44 -5.20 2.77 -10.76
N PHE A 45 -5.08 2.15 -9.58
CA PHE A 45 -5.99 1.12 -9.11
C PHE A 45 -7.45 1.59 -9.13
N TYR A 46 -7.73 2.75 -8.52
CA TYR A 46 -9.09 3.32 -8.53
C TYR A 46 -9.61 3.61 -9.93
N PHE A 47 -8.71 3.98 -10.86
CA PHE A 47 -9.07 4.15 -12.26
C PHE A 47 -9.44 2.82 -12.91
N MET A 48 -8.60 1.78 -12.78
CA MET A 48 -8.82 0.46 -13.40
C MET A 48 -10.05 -0.28 -12.88
N VAL A 49 -10.41 -0.10 -11.61
CA VAL A 49 -11.65 -0.64 -11.03
C VAL A 49 -12.89 -0.02 -11.68
N LYS A 50 -12.81 1.23 -12.12
CA LYS A 50 -13.94 1.97 -12.72
C LYS A 50 -13.97 1.89 -14.24
N VAL A 51 -12.80 1.84 -14.88
CA VAL A 51 -12.63 1.97 -16.33
C VAL A 51 -11.63 0.94 -16.83
N GLY A 52 -11.93 0.30 -17.97
CA GLY A 52 -11.03 -0.65 -18.63
C GLY A 52 -11.45 -2.11 -18.47
N MET A 53 -10.55 -3.01 -18.82
CA MET A 53 -10.87 -4.45 -18.92
C MET A 53 -11.18 -5.08 -17.56
N PHE A 54 -10.44 -4.70 -16.52
CA PHE A 54 -10.70 -5.19 -15.16
C PHE A 54 -12.14 -4.89 -14.73
N SER A 55 -12.57 -3.63 -14.84
CA SER A 55 -13.95 -3.23 -14.56
C SER A 55 -15.01 -3.95 -15.40
N LYS A 56 -14.71 -4.28 -16.66
CA LYS A 56 -15.62 -5.04 -17.52
C LYS A 56 -15.76 -6.50 -17.04
N LEU A 57 -14.65 -7.16 -16.73
CA LEU A 57 -14.66 -8.54 -16.23
C LEU A 57 -15.36 -8.66 -14.87
N LEU A 58 -15.19 -7.67 -13.99
CA LEU A 58 -15.91 -7.60 -12.71
C LEU A 58 -17.43 -7.53 -12.86
N ARG A 59 -17.94 -7.02 -13.99
CA ARG A 59 -19.38 -6.86 -14.26
C ARG A 59 -19.96 -7.96 -15.17
N ALA A 60 -19.11 -8.79 -15.78
CA ALA A 60 -19.55 -9.80 -16.74
C ALA A 60 -20.32 -10.95 -16.09
N SER A 61 -19.76 -11.53 -15.03
CA SER A 61 -20.40 -12.57 -14.21
C SER A 61 -19.70 -12.71 -12.86
N ARG A 62 -20.33 -13.36 -11.88
CA ARG A 62 -19.71 -13.62 -10.58
C ARG A 62 -18.42 -14.44 -10.71
N GLN A 63 -18.43 -15.49 -11.54
CA GLN A 63 -17.24 -16.33 -11.77
C GLN A 63 -16.11 -15.52 -12.42
N PHE A 64 -16.42 -14.69 -13.42
CA PHE A 64 -15.42 -13.84 -14.07
C PHE A 64 -14.88 -12.80 -13.10
N ALA A 65 -15.71 -12.23 -12.23
CA ALA A 65 -15.28 -11.27 -11.23
C ALA A 65 -14.27 -11.87 -10.25
N GLU A 66 -14.55 -13.06 -9.72
CA GLU A 66 -13.63 -13.74 -8.79
C GLU A 66 -12.31 -14.14 -9.47
N LEU A 67 -12.39 -14.72 -10.68
CA LEU A 67 -11.18 -15.09 -11.43
C LEU A 67 -10.36 -13.86 -11.84
N ALA A 68 -11.01 -12.78 -12.31
CA ALA A 68 -10.34 -11.55 -12.69
C ALA A 68 -9.64 -10.89 -11.52
N LYS A 69 -10.25 -10.89 -10.32
CA LYS A 69 -9.60 -10.41 -9.09
C LYS A 69 -8.32 -11.20 -8.84
N LEU A 70 -8.41 -12.54 -8.75
CA LEU A 70 -7.27 -13.40 -8.47
C LEU A 70 -6.12 -13.15 -9.47
N VAL A 71 -6.44 -13.18 -10.77
CA VAL A 71 -5.45 -12.96 -11.84
C VAL A 71 -4.86 -11.55 -11.74
N PHE A 72 -5.68 -10.51 -11.60
CA PHE A 72 -5.23 -9.12 -11.57
C PHE A 72 -4.20 -8.87 -10.45
N TYR A 73 -4.44 -9.41 -9.25
CA TYR A 73 -3.52 -9.26 -8.12
C TYR A 73 -2.30 -10.19 -8.18
N GLU A 74 -2.33 -11.22 -9.02
CA GLU A 74 -1.19 -12.11 -9.22
C GLU A 74 -0.22 -11.56 -10.29
N VAL A 75 -0.74 -11.00 -11.38
CA VAL A 75 0.10 -10.59 -12.53
C VAL A 75 0.64 -9.16 -12.44
N ASN A 76 0.05 -8.32 -11.59
CA ASN A 76 0.48 -6.92 -11.43
C ASN A 76 1.29 -6.72 -10.16
N GLU A 77 2.32 -5.88 -10.25
CA GLU A 77 3.00 -5.33 -9.08
C GLU A 77 2.25 -4.09 -8.58
N PHE A 78 2.17 -3.92 -7.26
CA PHE A 78 1.50 -2.78 -6.65
C PHE A 78 2.50 -1.90 -5.92
N ASP A 79 2.56 -0.61 -6.28
CA ASP A 79 3.45 0.37 -5.66
C ASP A 79 2.63 1.48 -5.00
N PHE A 80 2.55 1.44 -3.66
CA PHE A 80 1.86 2.45 -2.87
C PHE A 80 2.84 3.40 -2.16
N SER A 81 4.06 3.53 -2.68
CA SER A 81 5.07 4.46 -2.16
C SER A 81 4.66 5.92 -2.40
N TYR A 82 4.99 6.79 -1.43
CA TYR A 82 4.80 8.24 -1.58
C TYR A 82 5.94 8.89 -2.35
N LYS A 83 5.62 9.90 -3.16
CA LYS A 83 6.61 10.72 -3.89
C LYS A 83 6.79 12.14 -3.29
N PHE A 84 6.96 12.30 -1.97
CA PHE A 84 7.22 13.60 -1.27
C PHE A 84 5.99 14.53 -1.09
N PRO A 85 6.11 15.69 -0.39
CA PRO A 85 6.04 15.84 1.07
C PRO A 85 4.80 16.63 1.53
N ASP A 86 3.74 16.72 0.71
CA ASP A 86 2.61 17.62 0.98
C ASP A 86 1.50 17.01 1.86
N HIS A 87 1.78 15.87 2.49
CA HIS A 87 0.77 15.06 3.16
C HIS A 87 1.17 14.77 4.59
N TRP A 88 1.21 15.82 5.40
CA TRP A 88 1.36 15.72 6.84
C TRP A 88 -0.01 15.68 7.53
N THR A 89 -0.08 15.04 8.69
CA THR A 89 -1.21 15.18 9.63
C THR A 89 -1.18 16.57 10.29
N CYS A 90 -2.22 16.93 11.03
CA CYS A 90 -2.24 18.14 11.85
C CYS A 90 -1.09 18.19 12.88
N TYR A 91 -0.56 17.02 13.25
CA TYR A 91 0.58 16.83 14.14
C TYR A 91 1.94 16.80 13.43
N LYS A 92 1.95 17.15 12.14
CA LYS A 92 3.16 17.12 11.30
C LYS A 92 3.88 15.77 11.34
N VAL A 93 3.08 14.70 11.31
CA VAL A 93 3.53 13.34 11.04
C VAL A 93 3.15 12.97 9.60
N PRO A 94 4.00 12.26 8.82
CA PRO A 94 3.66 11.90 7.44
C PRO A 94 2.41 11.01 7.41
N ARG A 95 1.49 11.22 6.47
CA ARG A 95 0.34 10.32 6.27
C ARG A 95 0.81 8.93 5.84
N GLY A 96 0.03 7.90 6.16
CA GLY A 96 0.31 6.52 5.73
C GLY A 96 -0.02 6.33 4.24
N PRO A 97 0.67 5.41 3.52
CA PRO A 97 0.51 5.17 2.08
C PRO A 97 -0.96 5.00 1.67
N PRO A 98 -1.35 5.45 0.46
CA PRO A 98 -2.69 5.21 -0.04
C PRO A 98 -2.79 3.72 -0.37
N LEU A 99 -3.38 2.94 0.54
CA LEU A 99 -3.63 1.52 0.32
C LEU A 99 -4.90 1.31 -0.53
N PRO A 100 -5.01 0.18 -1.24
CA PRO A 100 -6.25 -0.19 -1.91
C PRO A 100 -7.34 -0.51 -0.88
N PRO A 101 -8.63 -0.65 -1.29
CA PRO A 101 -9.72 -0.96 -0.38
C PRO A 101 -9.51 -2.25 0.41
N SER A 102 -10.05 -2.33 1.63
CA SER A 102 -9.74 -3.42 2.56
C SER A 102 -10.12 -4.83 2.09
N TRP A 103 -11.17 -4.94 1.28
CA TRP A 103 -11.57 -6.22 0.69
C TRP A 103 -10.52 -6.81 -0.26
N THR A 104 -9.51 -6.04 -0.66
CA THR A 104 -8.45 -6.46 -1.58
C THR A 104 -7.26 -7.09 -0.88
N PHE A 105 -7.12 -6.91 0.43
CA PHE A 105 -5.88 -7.22 1.15
C PHE A 105 -5.53 -8.72 1.14
N GLY A 106 -6.53 -9.61 1.19
CA GLY A 106 -6.32 -11.06 1.05
C GLY A 106 -5.87 -11.51 -0.35
N LEU A 107 -5.92 -10.63 -1.35
CA LEU A 107 -5.57 -10.92 -2.74
C LEU A 107 -4.18 -10.41 -3.12
N LEU A 108 -3.67 -9.40 -2.41
CA LEU A 108 -2.36 -8.82 -2.68
C LEU A 108 -1.26 -9.82 -2.36
N ARG A 109 -0.46 -10.17 -3.38
CA ARG A 109 0.67 -11.09 -3.25
C ARG A 109 2.01 -10.37 -3.17
N ARG A 110 2.13 -9.26 -3.90
CA ARG A 110 3.35 -8.45 -3.94
C ARG A 110 2.99 -6.98 -3.83
N ILE A 111 3.61 -6.29 -2.87
CA ILE A 111 3.44 -4.84 -2.71
C ILE A 111 4.78 -4.18 -2.46
N LYS A 112 4.91 -2.96 -2.95
CA LYS A 112 5.95 -2.02 -2.61
C LYS A 112 5.36 -0.87 -1.82
N LEU A 113 5.94 -0.60 -0.66
CA LEU A 113 5.47 0.41 0.28
C LEU A 113 6.63 1.30 0.69
N GLN A 114 6.33 2.59 0.85
CA GLN A 114 7.16 3.51 1.61
C GLN A 114 6.39 3.95 2.85
N ILE A 115 6.96 3.72 4.03
CA ILE A 115 6.38 4.12 5.31
C ILE A 115 7.33 5.06 6.05
N HIS A 116 6.76 5.95 6.85
CA HIS A 116 7.54 6.83 7.71
C HIS A 116 7.44 6.37 9.16
N LEU A 117 8.59 6.10 9.78
CA LEU A 117 8.69 5.81 11.20
C LEU A 117 9.27 7.02 11.92
N ALA A 118 8.74 7.30 13.10
CA ALA A 118 9.12 8.43 13.92
C ALA A 118 9.00 8.01 15.38
N ASP A 119 9.75 8.67 16.24
CA ASP A 119 9.67 8.51 17.70
C ASP A 119 8.92 9.65 18.38
N SER A 120 8.39 10.58 17.60
CA SER A 120 7.79 11.80 18.10
C SER A 120 6.71 12.36 17.18
N TRP A 121 5.88 13.22 17.76
CA TRP A 121 4.90 14.05 17.07
C TRP A 121 5.07 15.51 17.47
N LEU A 122 4.64 16.43 16.60
CA LEU A 122 4.67 17.87 16.90
C LEU A 122 3.28 18.34 17.29
N GLN A 123 3.20 19.15 18.34
CA GLN A 123 1.94 19.76 18.74
C GLN A 123 1.34 20.57 17.57
N PRO A 124 0.01 20.50 17.34
CA PRO A 124 -0.63 21.32 16.33
C PRO A 124 -0.38 22.79 16.64
N ILE A 125 -0.22 23.61 15.59
CA ILE A 125 -0.14 25.05 15.79
C ILE A 125 -1.52 25.51 16.27
N VAL A 126 -1.63 25.81 17.56
CA VAL A 126 -2.75 26.60 18.07
C VAL A 126 -2.47 28.04 17.62
N ARG A 127 -3.15 28.49 16.56
CA ARG A 127 -3.08 29.89 16.14
C ARG A 127 -3.79 30.72 17.21
N THR A 128 -3.04 31.24 18.18
CA THR A 128 -3.54 32.31 19.04
C THR A 128 -3.84 33.51 18.13
N ARG A 129 -5.06 34.05 18.20
CA ARG A 129 -5.45 35.27 17.48
C ARG A 129 -4.56 36.42 17.96
N GLY A 130 -3.46 36.67 17.26
CA GLY A 130 -2.49 37.69 17.62
C GLY A 130 -1.51 37.92 16.48
N ILE A 131 -1.26 39.20 16.19
CA ILE A 131 -0.43 39.71 15.09
C ILE A 131 1.04 39.43 15.42
N CYS A 132 1.52 38.21 15.20
CA CYS A 132 2.93 37.87 15.27
C CYS A 132 3.30 37.06 14.02
N HIS A 133 4.11 37.64 13.13
CA HIS A 133 4.59 37.02 11.88
C HIS A 133 5.60 35.88 12.09
N ARG A 134 5.84 35.45 13.34
CA ARG A 134 6.71 34.31 13.64
C ARG A 134 5.85 33.12 14.05
N THR A 135 5.97 32.03 13.30
CA THR A 135 5.32 30.76 13.66
C THR A 135 5.88 30.34 15.01
N PRO A 136 5.05 30.10 16.05
CA PRO A 136 5.56 29.70 17.36
C PRO A 136 6.36 28.39 17.25
N PRO A 137 7.44 28.23 18.05
CA PRO A 137 8.18 26.98 18.09
C PRO A 137 7.22 25.85 18.47
N ARG A 138 7.23 24.76 17.70
CA ARG A 138 6.40 23.59 17.98
C ARG A 138 7.06 22.75 19.05
N THR A 139 6.29 22.36 20.05
CA THR A 139 6.72 21.37 21.05
C THR A 139 6.83 20.00 20.39
N VAL A 140 7.96 19.33 20.62
CA VAL A 140 8.18 17.92 20.25
C VAL A 140 7.71 17.05 21.41
N HIS A 141 6.87 16.08 21.13
CA HIS A 141 6.41 15.08 22.09
C HIS A 141 6.90 13.71 21.65
N PHE A 142 7.77 13.08 22.44
CA PHE A 142 8.25 11.72 22.19
C PHE A 142 7.19 10.71 22.61
N PHE A 143 7.06 9.63 21.84
CA PHE A 143 6.14 8.55 22.17
C PHE A 143 6.60 7.85 23.45
N GLN A 144 5.67 7.67 24.38
CA GLN A 144 5.93 6.99 25.65
C GLN A 144 5.31 5.59 25.72
N SER A 145 4.47 5.23 24.75
CA SER A 145 3.77 3.94 24.72
C SER A 145 3.40 3.50 23.31
N ALA A 146 3.17 2.20 23.12
CA ALA A 146 2.64 1.66 21.87
C ALA A 146 1.30 2.29 21.45
N ILE A 147 0.44 2.61 22.42
CA ILE A 147 -0.87 3.25 22.15
C ILE A 147 -0.65 4.63 21.53
N GLU A 148 0.24 5.43 22.11
CA GLU A 148 0.57 6.75 21.58
C GLU A 148 1.21 6.64 20.19
N LEU A 149 2.17 5.72 20.03
CA LEU A 149 2.80 5.43 18.75
C LEU A 149 1.76 5.12 17.67
N LEU A 150 0.81 4.22 17.93
CA LEU A 150 -0.22 3.83 16.97
C LEU A 150 -1.20 4.96 16.67
N ASN A 151 -1.51 5.82 17.64
CA ASN A 151 -2.41 6.96 17.42
C ASN A 151 -1.79 8.01 16.50
N PHE A 152 -0.49 8.26 16.64
CA PHE A 152 0.16 9.43 16.04
C PHE A 152 1.16 9.10 14.93
N CYS A 153 1.70 7.88 14.84
CA CYS A 153 2.61 7.43 13.78
C CYS A 153 1.86 6.57 12.73
N PRO A 154 1.56 7.10 11.53
CA PRO A 154 0.89 6.33 10.50
C PRO A 154 1.70 5.15 9.97
N GLY A 155 3.04 5.24 9.93
CA GLY A 155 3.87 4.10 9.57
C GLY A 155 3.74 2.94 10.55
N ALA A 156 3.65 3.21 11.86
CA ALA A 156 3.39 2.19 12.87
C ALA A 156 2.01 1.53 12.68
N ARG A 157 0.98 2.30 12.28
CA ARG A 157 -0.32 1.71 11.90
C ARG A 157 -0.25 0.85 10.65
N ILE A 158 0.57 1.21 9.66
CA ILE A 158 0.79 0.32 8.51
C ILE A 158 1.50 -0.96 8.94
N LEU A 159 2.47 -0.91 9.84
CA LEU A 159 3.11 -2.12 10.38
C LEU A 159 2.10 -2.99 11.14
N GLN A 160 1.22 -2.37 11.94
CA GLN A 160 0.12 -3.07 12.61
C GLN A 160 -0.79 -3.74 11.58
N PHE A 161 -1.18 -3.00 10.55
CA PHE A 161 -2.00 -3.47 9.46
C PHE A 161 -1.33 -4.64 8.68
N LEU A 162 -0.03 -4.55 8.41
CA LEU A 162 0.74 -5.64 7.80
C LEU A 162 0.83 -6.87 8.70
N THR A 163 0.79 -6.67 10.02
CA THR A 163 0.80 -7.75 11.02
C THR A 163 -0.51 -8.52 11.06
N TYR A 164 -1.65 -7.81 11.01
CA TYR A 164 -2.97 -8.43 11.27
C TYR A 164 -3.83 -8.67 10.03
N ASP A 165 -3.77 -7.79 9.03
CA ASP A 165 -4.74 -7.77 7.93
C ASP A 165 -4.17 -8.32 6.61
N MET A 166 -2.87 -8.13 6.34
CA MET A 166 -2.20 -8.59 5.10
C MET A 166 -1.64 -10.01 5.21
N THR A 167 -2.49 -10.96 5.58
CA THR A 167 -2.06 -12.35 5.87
C THR A 167 -1.62 -13.16 4.64
N ALA A 168 -1.97 -12.71 3.44
CA ALA A 168 -1.75 -13.45 2.20
C ALA A 168 -0.61 -12.87 1.34
N LEU A 169 0.15 -11.93 1.91
CA LEU A 169 1.27 -11.27 1.26
C LEU A 169 2.47 -12.22 1.15
N LYS A 170 3.03 -12.35 -0.05
CA LYS A 170 4.19 -13.22 -0.32
C LYS A 170 5.48 -12.42 -0.42
N VAL A 171 5.43 -11.25 -1.07
CA VAL A 171 6.60 -10.40 -1.31
C VAL A 171 6.31 -8.98 -0.84
N LEU A 172 7.21 -8.43 -0.03
CA LEU A 172 7.12 -7.06 0.48
C LEU A 172 8.42 -6.32 0.16
N ASP A 173 8.32 -5.30 -0.69
CA ASP A 173 9.36 -4.31 -0.90
C ASP A 173 9.07 -3.11 0.03
N LEU A 174 9.71 -3.06 1.20
CA LEU A 174 9.48 -2.03 2.21
C LEU A 174 10.62 -1.02 2.26
N HIS A 175 10.28 0.25 2.03
CA HIS A 175 11.16 1.38 2.26
C HIS A 175 10.70 2.14 3.51
N ILE A 176 11.55 2.17 4.54
CA ILE A 176 11.32 2.93 5.76
C ILE A 176 12.08 4.25 5.66
N VAL A 177 11.35 5.35 5.75
CA VAL A 177 11.93 6.68 5.97
C VAL A 177 11.82 7.01 7.45
N GLU A 178 12.96 7.03 8.14
CA GLU A 178 13.00 7.28 9.58
C GLU A 178 13.20 8.77 9.91
N ASN A 179 12.53 9.22 10.97
CA ASN A 179 12.63 10.56 11.56
C ASN A 179 12.67 10.41 13.08
N PHE A 180 13.70 9.73 13.58
CA PHE A 180 13.94 9.58 15.02
C PHE A 180 14.74 10.79 15.51
N ARG A 181 14.22 11.47 16.53
CA ARG A 181 14.75 12.73 17.08
C ARG A 181 15.19 12.60 18.53
N ASN A 182 14.81 11.53 19.20
CA ASN A 182 15.18 11.26 20.58
C ASN A 182 16.67 10.90 20.63
N GLU A 183 17.39 11.50 21.58
CA GLU A 183 18.79 11.12 21.84
C GLU A 183 18.87 9.70 22.42
N ASP A 184 17.88 9.31 23.23
CA ASP A 184 17.72 7.96 23.72
C ASP A 184 16.99 7.08 22.69
N ILE A 185 17.76 6.57 21.73
CA ILE A 185 17.25 5.67 20.70
C ILE A 185 16.71 4.38 21.31
N GLN A 186 17.28 3.86 22.41
CA GLN A 186 16.81 2.60 23.00
C GLN A 186 15.41 2.73 23.57
N ALA A 187 15.12 3.84 24.27
CA ALA A 187 13.77 4.11 24.75
C ALA A 187 12.76 4.16 23.58
N SER A 188 13.12 4.81 22.46
CA SER A 188 12.28 4.82 21.27
C SER A 188 12.06 3.42 20.69
N LEU A 189 13.11 2.59 20.62
CA LEU A 189 13.03 1.21 20.16
C LEU A 189 12.18 0.32 21.08
N ASP A 190 12.24 0.53 22.39
CA ASP A 190 11.40 -0.20 23.35
C ASP A 190 9.91 0.07 23.17
N VAL A 191 9.55 1.31 22.83
CA VAL A 191 8.16 1.63 22.47
C VAL A 191 7.73 0.85 21.23
N TYR A 192 8.58 0.74 20.21
CA TYR A 192 8.30 -0.08 19.02
C TYR A 192 8.20 -1.58 19.35
N ARG A 193 9.12 -2.11 20.19
CA ARG A 193 9.06 -3.51 20.67
C ARG A 193 7.75 -3.79 21.41
N SER A 194 7.30 -2.85 22.25
CA SER A 194 6.05 -2.99 23.02
C SER A 194 4.79 -3.03 22.16
N ALA A 195 4.86 -2.58 20.90
CA ALA A 195 3.75 -2.66 19.95
C ALA A 195 3.61 -4.04 19.28
N CYS A 196 4.59 -4.95 19.48
CA CYS A 196 4.53 -6.36 19.09
C CYS A 196 4.18 -6.57 17.61
N PHE A 197 4.79 -5.80 16.71
CA PHE A 197 4.64 -6.01 15.27
C PHE A 197 5.19 -7.39 14.86
N ALA A 198 4.50 -8.06 13.94
CA ALA A 198 4.88 -9.39 13.46
C ALA A 198 4.48 -9.54 11.99
N VAL A 199 5.20 -8.85 11.11
CA VAL A 199 4.92 -8.86 9.67
C VAL A 199 5.33 -10.22 9.09
N ARG A 200 4.36 -10.94 8.51
CA ARG A 200 4.56 -12.29 7.97
C ARG A 200 4.57 -12.22 6.45
N VAL A 201 5.73 -12.47 5.88
CA VAL A 201 5.97 -12.41 4.44
C VAL A 201 7.05 -13.42 4.06
N ALA A 202 6.95 -14.04 2.89
CA ALA A 202 7.93 -15.04 2.45
C ALA A 202 9.23 -14.39 1.97
N GLU A 203 9.14 -13.25 1.30
CA GLU A 203 10.28 -12.48 0.79
C GLU A 203 10.17 -11.01 1.19
N LEU A 204 11.17 -10.50 1.91
CA LEU A 204 11.24 -9.12 2.36
C LEU A 204 12.47 -8.43 1.78
N LYS A 205 12.26 -7.36 1.02
CA LYS A 205 13.31 -6.40 0.67
C LYS A 205 13.12 -5.15 1.51
N LEU A 206 14.06 -4.91 2.43
CA LEU A 206 14.00 -3.79 3.36
C LEU A 206 15.07 -2.75 3.03
N VAL A 207 14.66 -1.48 2.92
CA VAL A 207 15.55 -0.32 2.84
C VAL A 207 15.17 0.66 3.95
N ILE A 208 16.14 1.18 4.70
CA ILE A 208 15.92 2.19 5.75
C ILE A 208 16.76 3.43 5.42
N THR A 209 16.15 4.60 5.38
CA THR A 209 16.80 5.88 5.07
C THR A 209 16.36 6.99 6.02
N ASN A 210 17.24 7.92 6.37
CA ASN A 210 16.90 9.11 7.14
C ASN A 210 16.08 10.11 6.28
N ILE A 211 15.06 10.75 6.87
CA ILE A 211 14.20 11.77 6.25
C ILE A 211 14.95 12.99 5.71
N GLU A 212 16.14 13.28 6.22
CA GLU A 212 16.95 14.43 5.80
C GLU A 212 17.65 14.25 4.45
N ARG A 213 17.57 13.05 3.84
CA ARG A 213 18.21 12.77 2.55
C ARG A 213 17.28 12.93 1.36
N HIS A 214 17.79 13.55 0.29
CA HIS A 214 17.11 13.70 -0.98
C HIS A 214 17.13 12.37 -1.77
N PRO A 215 16.08 12.03 -2.52
CA PRO A 215 15.99 10.80 -3.32
C PRO A 215 17.02 10.69 -4.45
N ASP A 216 17.74 11.78 -4.77
CA ASP A 216 18.73 11.85 -5.85
C ASP A 216 20.18 11.71 -5.35
N GLU A 217 20.39 11.57 -4.04
CA GLU A 217 21.72 11.31 -3.49
C GLU A 217 22.07 9.82 -3.64
N PRO A 218 23.26 9.48 -4.18
CA PRO A 218 23.69 8.10 -4.26
C PRO A 218 23.69 7.46 -2.87
N GLU A 219 23.30 6.19 -2.79
CA GLU A 219 23.21 5.38 -1.57
C GLU A 219 24.56 5.33 -0.83
N SER A 220 24.93 6.40 -0.12
CA SER A 220 25.98 6.36 0.89
C SER A 220 25.37 5.74 2.13
N VAL A 221 25.24 4.41 2.09
CA VAL A 221 24.74 3.55 3.18
C VAL A 221 25.71 3.64 4.37
N GLU A 222 25.75 4.77 5.06
CA GLU A 222 26.06 4.74 6.48
C GLU A 222 24.75 4.37 7.17
N ALA A 223 24.43 3.06 7.11
CA ALA A 223 23.37 2.50 7.92
C ALA A 223 23.68 2.87 9.37
N LYS A 224 22.81 3.67 10.01
CA LYS A 224 22.99 4.01 11.41
C LYS A 224 23.13 2.70 12.19
N ALA A 225 24.06 2.65 13.15
CA ALA A 225 24.40 1.40 13.86
C ALA A 225 23.18 0.70 14.49
N TRP A 226 22.13 1.46 14.81
CA TRP A 226 20.89 0.96 15.43
C TRP A 226 19.81 0.49 14.43
N TYR A 227 19.98 0.63 13.11
CA TYR A 227 19.00 0.15 12.12
C TYR A 227 18.70 -1.36 12.21
N PRO A 228 19.68 -2.26 12.47
CA PRO A 228 19.39 -3.66 12.74
C PRO A 228 18.48 -3.86 13.96
N GLU A 229 18.59 -3.00 14.98
CA GLU A 229 17.75 -3.08 16.17
C GLU A 229 16.35 -2.54 15.92
N LEU A 230 16.21 -1.48 15.13
CA LEU A 230 14.91 -1.01 14.63
C LEU A 230 14.19 -2.13 13.88
N ARG A 231 14.90 -2.80 12.95
CA ARG A 231 14.36 -3.93 12.19
C ARG A 231 13.78 -5.01 13.12
N ARG A 232 14.53 -5.39 14.15
CA ARG A 232 14.04 -6.36 15.17
C ARG A 232 12.85 -5.82 15.96
N ALA A 233 12.88 -4.55 16.35
CA ALA A 233 11.81 -3.92 17.12
C ALA A 233 10.47 -3.86 16.37
N ILE A 234 10.51 -3.81 15.03
CA ILE A 234 9.31 -3.81 14.17
C ILE A 234 8.94 -5.18 13.60
N GLY A 235 9.60 -6.25 14.07
CA GLY A 235 9.26 -7.62 13.70
C GLY A 235 9.53 -7.98 12.23
N LEU A 236 10.67 -7.53 11.69
CA LEU A 236 11.15 -7.77 10.32
C LEU A 236 12.52 -8.46 10.24
#